data_AF-A0A958MFL7-F1
#
_entry.id   AF-A0A958MFL7-F1
#
_cell.length_a   1.000
_cell.length_b   1.000
_cell.length_c   1.000
_cell.angle_alpha   90.00
_cell.angle_beta   90.00
_cell.angle_gamma   90.00
#
_symmetry.space_group_name_H-M   'P 1'
#
loop_
_entity.id
_entity.type
_entity.pdbx_description
1 polymer ?
#
loop_
_entity_poly.entity_id
_entity_poly.type
_entity_poly.pdbx_seq_one_letter_code
_entity_poly.pdbx_strand_id
1 'polypeptide(L)'
;MNKAISLSFHGRPAPQRFVVIHSESPLPEELCFLLSPQLMIWSDRCFIFDLDPSLRYWQWQSEQQNLELFEVFDQILNDLIKTPFTACFCQHPFQGLLFASYDLFLGSILYSSSLAQNHFKDFSWDLWISTFQSFLKKQKEFKKTDKDKTQSKLKQMQRSLERLGSLGPNEFRHVEASAIERRYGQGIAQAWRWTFQESQVSDLPLFRNYVDLDGFPWRDHKPTSPPKARRLLDYPLSQWEAILTLLQEDLAKVKAQIAPSIFVQKFEWHLTFYNLEKKTLEVSFRNPHNLNSDGEGFPTTCAQFYYAYDELCQQMQSQNQDLDLPDHSPIIEWDLELTGFLHHPESMTAFWSSSQKETELSILDLENRLPVRLERYQIEADFLVHKSFKDFLKDKSGPPLTTWQLAGRHRPLFIHKKPMAMLDEPFQKQLCEKVISPWWQSPHDYQHSYYKDFHNKQLRWVFQNSFGEWFEQAFYY
;
A
#
# COMPACT_ATOMS: atom_id res chain seq x y z
N MET A 1 -6.50 38.39 11.57
CA MET A 1 -6.97 37.14 12.23
C MET A 1 -7.80 36.37 11.20
N ASN A 2 -7.13 35.56 10.37
CA ASN A 2 -7.79 34.69 9.40
C ASN A 2 -7.80 33.27 9.96
N LYS A 3 -8.99 32.76 10.31
CA LYS A 3 -9.20 31.33 10.54
C LYS A 3 -9.09 30.64 9.19
N ALA A 4 -7.99 29.92 8.99
CA ALA A 4 -7.89 28.96 7.90
C ALA A 4 -8.92 27.86 8.16
N ILE A 5 -9.94 27.80 7.31
CA ILE A 5 -10.90 26.71 7.26
C ILE A 5 -10.14 25.51 6.69
N SER A 6 -9.88 24.51 7.53
CA SER A 6 -9.32 23.23 7.12
C SER A 6 -10.34 22.55 6.18
N LEU A 7 -10.01 22.50 4.90
CA LEU A 7 -10.73 21.69 3.94
C LEU A 7 -10.33 20.23 4.17
N SER A 8 -11.16 19.48 4.89
CA SER A 8 -11.08 18.03 4.97
C SER A 8 -11.35 17.46 3.58
N PHE A 9 -10.29 17.10 2.86
CA PHE A 9 -10.39 16.29 1.65
C PHE A 9 -11.08 14.97 2.02
N HIS A 10 -12.29 14.71 1.50
CA HIS A 10 -12.84 13.36 1.48
C HIS A 10 -11.99 12.55 0.50
N GLY A 11 -10.94 11.97 1.07
CA GLY A 11 -9.88 11.28 0.39
C GLY A 11 -10.37 9.99 -0.26
N ARG A 12 -9.65 9.59 -1.30
CA ARG A 12 -9.49 8.17 -1.63
C ARG A 12 -9.34 7.40 -0.30
N PRO A 13 -10.05 6.27 -0.09
CA PRO A 13 -9.82 5.46 1.10
C PRO A 13 -8.31 5.25 1.21
N ALA A 14 -7.72 5.56 2.38
CA ALA A 14 -6.27 5.48 2.51
C ALA A 14 -5.83 4.07 2.12
N PRO A 15 -4.73 3.93 1.36
CA PRO A 15 -4.36 2.67 0.74
C PRO A 15 -4.31 1.56 1.79
N GLN A 16 -4.96 0.44 1.50
CA GLN A 16 -4.90 -0.73 2.36
C GLN A 16 -3.48 -1.29 2.27
N ARG A 17 -2.68 -1.03 3.31
CA ARG A 17 -1.26 -1.40 3.34
C ARG A 17 -1.06 -2.85 3.73
N PHE A 18 -1.88 -3.40 4.62
CA PHE A 18 -1.67 -4.72 5.19
C PHE A 18 -2.75 -5.71 4.76
N VAL A 19 -2.37 -6.97 4.67
CA VAL A 19 -3.30 -8.10 4.52
C VAL A 19 -3.06 -9.07 5.65
N VAL A 20 -4.09 -9.32 6.45
CA VAL A 20 -4.06 -10.38 7.47
C VAL A 20 -4.87 -11.55 6.94
N ILE A 21 -4.24 -12.71 6.84
CA ILE A 21 -4.85 -13.95 6.38
C ILE A 21 -4.90 -14.91 7.55
N HIS A 22 -6.06 -15.50 7.82
CA HIS A 22 -6.27 -16.50 8.85
C HIS A 22 -7.05 -17.69 8.27
N SER A 23 -6.70 -18.92 8.67
CA SER A 23 -7.45 -20.12 8.31
C SER A 23 -7.60 -21.05 9.51
N GLU A 24 -8.62 -21.90 9.49
CA GLU A 24 -8.81 -22.94 10.51
C GLU A 24 -7.66 -23.95 10.53
N SER A 25 -7.04 -24.19 9.37
CA SER A 25 -5.89 -25.07 9.18
C SER A 25 -4.59 -24.26 9.05
N PRO A 26 -3.42 -24.87 9.30
CA PRO A 26 -2.15 -24.22 9.00
C PRO A 26 -2.10 -23.73 7.55
N LEU A 27 -1.64 -22.50 7.37
CA LEU A 27 -1.53 -21.88 6.05
C LEU A 27 -0.40 -22.56 5.25
N PRO A 28 -0.58 -22.80 3.94
CA PRO A 28 0.43 -23.43 3.12
C PRO A 28 1.69 -22.55 3.01
N GLU A 29 2.87 -23.19 3.00
CA GLU A 29 4.16 -22.49 2.84
C GLU A 29 4.25 -21.74 1.50
N GLU A 30 3.48 -22.15 0.48
CA GLU A 30 3.40 -21.48 -0.81
C GLU A 30 2.89 -20.04 -0.73
N LEU A 31 2.16 -19.69 0.34
CA LEU A 31 1.74 -18.31 0.60
C LEU A 31 2.88 -17.44 1.12
N CYS A 32 3.95 -18.04 1.66
CA CYS A 32 5.08 -17.29 2.15
C CYS A 32 5.69 -16.50 0.99
N PHE A 33 5.85 -15.20 1.20
CA PHE A 33 6.37 -14.27 0.21
C PHE A 33 5.55 -14.17 -1.09
N LEU A 34 4.30 -14.66 -1.10
CA LEU A 34 3.44 -14.56 -2.28
C LEU A 34 3.09 -13.12 -2.61
N LEU A 35 2.52 -12.41 -1.64
CA LEU A 35 1.98 -11.05 -1.82
C LEU A 35 3.04 -9.97 -1.59
N SER A 36 4.00 -10.22 -0.71
CA SER A 36 5.02 -9.24 -0.35
C SER A 36 6.29 -9.92 0.17
N PRO A 37 7.49 -9.35 -0.07
CA PRO A 37 8.71 -9.76 0.62
C PRO A 37 8.64 -9.50 2.14
N GLN A 38 7.76 -8.61 2.60
CA GLN A 38 7.56 -8.30 4.02
C GLN A 38 6.35 -9.06 4.55
N LEU A 39 6.64 -10.13 5.26
CA LEU A 39 5.67 -11.04 5.86
C LEU A 39 6.01 -11.23 7.33
N MET A 40 5.00 -11.21 8.20
CA MET A 40 5.09 -11.65 9.58
C MET A 40 4.20 -12.89 9.76
N ILE A 41 4.80 -13.97 10.27
CA ILE A 41 4.05 -15.15 10.72
C ILE A 41 3.56 -14.89 12.15
N TRP A 42 2.28 -14.59 12.31
CA TRP A 42 1.65 -14.41 13.62
C TRP A 42 1.46 -15.76 14.31
N SER A 43 0.95 -16.74 13.58
CA SER A 43 0.90 -18.16 13.93
C SER A 43 0.98 -19.01 12.66
N ASP A 44 1.09 -20.33 12.80
CA ASP A 44 0.96 -21.30 11.70
C ASP A 44 -0.34 -21.12 10.90
N ARG A 45 -1.37 -20.53 11.51
CA ARG A 45 -2.69 -20.27 10.92
C ARG A 45 -2.91 -18.82 10.52
N CYS A 46 -1.99 -17.91 10.81
CA CYS A 46 -2.21 -16.48 10.60
C CYS A 46 -0.95 -15.77 10.08
N PHE A 47 -1.04 -15.26 8.86
CA PHE A 47 0.02 -14.53 8.16
C PHE A 47 -0.37 -13.07 7.99
N ILE A 48 0.59 -12.15 8.14
CA ILE A 48 0.39 -10.72 7.98
C ILE A 48 1.38 -10.20 6.93
N PHE A 49 0.88 -9.69 5.82
CA PHE A 49 1.68 -9.10 4.75
C PHE A 49 1.66 -7.58 4.84
N ASP A 50 2.82 -6.95 4.69
CA ASP A 50 2.92 -5.51 4.38
C ASP A 50 3.05 -5.36 2.88
N LEU A 51 2.02 -4.87 2.19
CA LEU A 51 1.99 -4.75 0.74
C LEU A 51 2.83 -3.58 0.22
N ASP A 52 3.25 -2.63 1.06
CA ASP A 52 3.91 -1.40 0.60
C ASP A 52 5.10 -1.66 -0.37
N PRO A 53 6.00 -2.62 -0.11
CA PRO A 53 7.14 -2.89 -1.01
C PRO A 53 6.73 -3.43 -2.40
N SER A 54 5.61 -4.12 -2.50
CA SER A 54 5.12 -4.77 -3.73
C SER A 54 3.87 -4.11 -4.31
N LEU A 55 3.34 -3.06 -3.66
CA LEU A 55 2.03 -2.49 -4.00
C LEU A 55 1.98 -2.02 -5.45
N ARG A 56 3.04 -1.37 -5.92
CA ARG A 56 3.14 -0.85 -7.29
C ARG A 56 3.11 -1.98 -8.32
N TYR A 57 3.81 -3.08 -8.03
CA TYR A 57 3.79 -4.26 -8.87
C TYR A 57 2.38 -4.81 -8.99
N TRP A 58 1.67 -4.98 -7.87
CA TRP A 58 0.31 -5.50 -7.88
C TRP A 58 -0.71 -4.55 -8.52
N GLN A 59 -0.57 -3.25 -8.32
CA GLN A 59 -1.37 -2.25 -9.02
C GLN A 59 -1.21 -2.40 -10.53
N TRP A 60 0.04 -2.51 -11.00
CA TRP A 60 0.31 -2.72 -12.41
C TRP A 60 -0.29 -4.04 -12.93
N GLN A 61 -0.20 -5.14 -12.17
CA GLN A 61 -0.83 -6.41 -12.54
C GLN A 61 -2.35 -6.29 -12.64
N SER A 62 -2.97 -5.58 -11.70
CA SER A 62 -4.43 -5.34 -11.73
C SER A 62 -4.86 -4.52 -12.94
N GLU A 63 -4.06 -3.52 -13.34
CA GLU A 63 -4.29 -2.74 -14.56
C GLU A 63 -4.20 -3.61 -15.83
N GLN A 64 -3.22 -4.53 -15.90
CA GLN A 64 -3.07 -5.42 -17.06
C GLN A 64 -4.25 -6.37 -17.24
N GLN A 65 -4.88 -6.76 -16.13
CA GLN A 65 -6.05 -7.63 -16.16
C GLN A 65 -7.37 -6.86 -16.22
N ASN A 66 -7.32 -5.53 -16.18
CA ASN A 66 -8.49 -4.66 -16.07
C ASN A 66 -9.40 -5.05 -14.89
N LEU A 67 -8.77 -5.37 -13.76
CA LEU A 67 -9.40 -5.73 -12.49
C LEU A 67 -9.02 -4.72 -11.41
N GLU A 68 -9.83 -4.64 -10.36
CA GLU A 68 -9.44 -3.91 -9.16
C GLU A 68 -8.39 -4.71 -8.38
N LEU A 69 -7.45 -4.02 -7.71
CA LEU A 69 -6.39 -4.66 -6.92
C LEU A 69 -6.91 -5.69 -5.90
N PHE A 70 -8.05 -5.39 -5.26
CA PHE A 70 -8.68 -6.31 -4.33
C PHE A 70 -9.17 -7.60 -5.01
N GLU A 71 -9.75 -7.49 -6.20
CA GLU A 71 -10.27 -8.64 -6.96
C GLU A 71 -9.14 -9.56 -7.40
N VAL A 72 -8.00 -8.96 -7.81
CA VAL A 72 -6.76 -9.70 -8.08
C VAL A 72 -6.36 -10.53 -6.87
N PHE A 73 -6.20 -9.91 -5.70
CA PHE A 73 -5.79 -10.65 -4.51
C PHE A 73 -6.81 -11.70 -4.07
N ASP A 74 -8.10 -11.39 -4.14
CA ASP A 74 -9.15 -12.35 -3.78
C ASP A 74 -9.12 -13.59 -4.68
N GLN A 75 -8.94 -13.43 -6.00
CA GLN A 75 -8.76 -14.56 -6.91
C GLN A 75 -7.54 -15.41 -6.54
N ILE A 76 -6.40 -14.76 -6.32
CA ILE A 76 -5.15 -15.42 -5.93
C ILE A 76 -5.32 -16.24 -4.64
N LEU A 77 -5.96 -15.66 -3.62
CA LEU A 77 -6.14 -16.31 -2.33
C LEU A 77 -7.12 -17.48 -2.41
N ASN A 78 -8.24 -17.34 -3.13
CA ASN A 78 -9.20 -18.43 -3.34
C ASN A 78 -8.61 -19.59 -4.18
N ASP A 79 -7.68 -19.27 -5.09
CA ASP A 79 -6.99 -20.28 -5.90
C ASP A 79 -5.96 -21.08 -5.12
N LEU A 80 -5.29 -20.48 -4.12
CA LEU A 80 -4.26 -21.16 -3.33
C LEU A 80 -4.80 -21.78 -2.03
N ILE A 81 -5.72 -21.08 -1.35
CA ILE A 81 -6.23 -21.51 -0.04
C ILE A 81 -7.48 -22.36 -0.25
N LYS A 82 -7.33 -23.68 -0.10
CA LYS A 82 -8.43 -24.65 -0.26
C LYS A 82 -9.24 -24.89 1.01
N THR A 83 -8.85 -24.29 2.12
CA THR A 83 -9.56 -24.36 3.40
C THR A 83 -10.33 -23.07 3.66
N PRO A 84 -11.37 -23.11 4.52
CA PRO A 84 -12.02 -21.89 4.97
C PRO A 84 -10.99 -20.90 5.54
N PHE A 85 -11.03 -19.67 5.05
CA PHE A 85 -10.10 -18.62 5.45
C PHE A 85 -10.81 -17.28 5.56
N THR A 86 -10.17 -16.35 6.26
CA THR A 86 -10.54 -14.95 6.38
C THR A 86 -9.34 -14.12 5.97
N ALA A 87 -9.48 -13.29 4.95
CA ALA A 87 -8.46 -12.32 4.56
C ALA A 87 -8.98 -10.89 4.74
N CYS A 88 -8.29 -10.08 5.54
CA CYS A 88 -8.67 -8.70 5.80
C CYS A 88 -7.60 -7.74 5.28
N PHE A 89 -7.99 -6.92 4.31
CA PHE A 89 -7.19 -5.81 3.79
C PHE A 89 -7.43 -4.59 4.65
N CYS A 90 -6.40 -4.16 5.35
CA CYS A 90 -6.50 -3.17 6.41
C CYS A 90 -5.35 -2.16 6.34
N GLN A 91 -5.53 -1.04 7.02
CA GLN A 91 -4.51 0.01 7.09
C GLN A 91 -3.53 -0.27 8.23
N HIS A 92 -3.94 -1.01 9.26
CA HIS A 92 -3.07 -1.41 10.36
C HIS A 92 -3.27 -2.90 10.68
N PRO A 93 -2.21 -3.70 10.93
CA PRO A 93 -2.31 -5.14 11.17
C PRO A 93 -3.28 -5.53 12.29
N PHE A 94 -3.38 -4.72 13.34
CA PHE A 94 -4.31 -4.96 14.45
C PHE A 94 -5.78 -5.01 14.01
N GLN A 95 -6.17 -4.24 12.99
CA GLN A 95 -7.53 -4.28 12.43
C GLN A 95 -7.79 -5.63 11.76
N GLY A 96 -6.85 -6.12 10.96
CA GLY A 96 -6.94 -7.42 10.33
C GLY A 96 -6.92 -8.57 11.34
N LEU A 97 -6.17 -8.44 12.45
CA LEU A 97 -6.20 -9.41 13.55
C LEU A 97 -7.55 -9.48 14.27
N LEU A 98 -8.25 -8.34 14.41
CA LEU A 98 -9.61 -8.32 14.95
C LEU A 98 -10.58 -9.08 14.04
N PHE A 99 -10.49 -8.84 12.73
CA PHE A 99 -11.30 -9.56 11.74
C PHE A 99 -10.94 -11.04 11.64
N ALA A 100 -9.66 -11.39 11.72
CA ALA A 100 -9.19 -12.77 11.75
C ALA A 100 -9.69 -13.54 12.97
N SER A 101 -9.93 -12.83 14.08
CA SER A 101 -10.50 -13.42 15.30
C SER A 101 -12.03 -13.56 15.25
N TYR A 102 -12.68 -13.03 14.20
CA TYR A 102 -14.12 -13.01 14.06
C TYR A 102 -14.61 -14.19 13.21
N ASP A 103 -15.01 -15.27 13.89
CA ASP A 103 -15.34 -16.58 13.28
C ASP A 103 -16.55 -16.57 12.31
N LEU A 104 -17.31 -15.47 12.23
CA LEU A 104 -18.54 -15.41 11.43
C LEU A 104 -18.33 -15.01 9.96
N PHE A 105 -17.11 -14.61 9.56
CA PHE A 105 -16.83 -14.18 8.19
C PHE A 105 -15.77 -15.05 7.52
N LEU A 106 -16.11 -15.60 6.36
CA LEU A 106 -15.22 -16.37 5.48
C LEU A 106 -15.06 -15.65 4.14
N GLY A 107 -13.83 -15.64 3.62
CA GLY A 107 -13.43 -14.99 2.37
C GLY A 107 -12.57 -13.74 2.60
N SER A 108 -12.43 -12.94 1.55
CA SER A 108 -11.67 -11.68 1.59
C SER A 108 -12.57 -10.48 1.85
N ILE A 109 -12.07 -9.51 2.62
CA ILE A 109 -12.80 -8.27 2.91
C ILE A 109 -11.88 -7.06 3.01
N LEU A 110 -12.34 -5.93 2.47
CA LEU A 110 -11.72 -4.62 2.69
C LEU A 110 -12.23 -4.03 4.00
N TYR A 111 -11.35 -3.67 4.94
CA TYR A 111 -11.73 -3.07 6.22
C TYR A 111 -12.53 -1.77 6.05
N SER A 112 -12.23 -0.99 5.00
CA SER A 112 -12.96 0.24 4.66
C SER A 112 -14.31 0.02 3.96
N SER A 113 -14.67 -1.22 3.62
CA SER A 113 -15.94 -1.51 2.94
C SER A 113 -17.14 -1.34 3.88
N SER A 114 -18.30 -1.00 3.32
CA SER A 114 -19.56 -0.97 4.07
C SER A 114 -19.90 -2.32 4.71
N LEU A 115 -19.53 -3.43 4.05
CA LEU A 115 -19.69 -4.78 4.57
C LEU A 115 -18.86 -5.00 5.85
N ALA A 116 -17.57 -4.65 5.82
CA ALA A 116 -16.71 -4.74 7.00
C ALA A 116 -17.23 -3.87 8.14
N GLN A 117 -17.64 -2.62 7.84
CA GLN A 117 -18.20 -1.71 8.84
C GLN A 117 -19.52 -2.23 9.44
N ASN A 118 -20.27 -3.06 8.71
CA ASN A 118 -21.45 -3.74 9.27
C ASN A 118 -21.05 -4.89 10.20
N HIS A 119 -20.14 -5.78 9.79
CA HIS A 119 -19.63 -6.84 10.66
C HIS A 119 -18.97 -6.30 11.93
N PHE A 120 -18.29 -5.16 11.82
CA PHE A 120 -17.65 -4.52 12.96
C PHE A 120 -18.65 -4.08 14.05
N LYS A 121 -19.92 -3.82 13.69
CA LYS A 121 -20.98 -3.52 14.68
C LYS A 121 -21.27 -4.71 15.59
N ASP A 122 -21.06 -5.91 15.09
CA ASP A 122 -21.32 -7.17 15.79
C ASP A 122 -20.13 -7.62 16.64
N PHE A 123 -19.00 -6.91 16.60
CA PHE A 123 -17.82 -7.26 17.39
C PHE A 123 -18.16 -7.11 18.88
N SER A 124 -17.87 -8.14 19.66
CA SER A 124 -18.04 -8.10 21.12
C SER A 124 -16.80 -7.50 21.80
N TRP A 125 -16.97 -7.06 23.05
CA TRP A 125 -15.81 -6.70 23.87
C TRP A 125 -14.91 -7.89 24.15
N ASP A 126 -15.47 -9.10 24.28
CA ASP A 126 -14.69 -10.32 24.50
C ASP A 126 -13.77 -10.62 23.32
N LEU A 127 -14.25 -10.40 22.09
CA LEU A 127 -13.45 -10.48 20.89
C LEU A 127 -12.29 -9.47 20.95
N TRP A 128 -12.58 -8.19 21.14
CA TRP A 128 -11.55 -7.15 21.15
C TRP A 128 -10.50 -7.37 22.26
N ILE A 129 -10.95 -7.74 23.46
CA ILE A 129 -10.08 -8.02 24.61
C ILE A 129 -9.23 -9.26 24.33
N SER A 130 -9.79 -10.34 23.79
CA SER A 130 -9.02 -11.56 23.50
C SER A 130 -7.98 -11.34 22.40
N THR A 131 -8.30 -10.58 21.34
CA THR A 131 -7.32 -10.17 20.32
C THR A 131 -6.21 -9.32 20.93
N PHE A 132 -6.54 -8.36 21.81
CA PHE A 132 -5.53 -7.55 22.50
C PHE A 132 -4.66 -8.38 23.45
N GLN A 133 -5.22 -9.39 24.13
CA GLN A 133 -4.45 -10.34 24.95
C GLN A 133 -3.48 -11.16 24.09
N SER A 134 -3.92 -11.63 22.92
CA SER A 134 -3.07 -12.33 21.95
C SER A 134 -1.92 -11.43 21.47
N PHE A 135 -2.23 -10.16 21.16
CA PHE A 135 -1.24 -9.14 20.85
C PHE A 135 -0.21 -8.95 21.97
N LEU A 136 -0.67 -8.80 23.22
CA LEU A 136 0.23 -8.67 24.36
C LEU A 136 1.11 -9.93 24.51
N LYS A 137 0.58 -11.12 24.26
CA LYS A 137 1.37 -12.37 24.30
C LYS A 137 2.48 -12.33 23.24
N LYS A 138 2.19 -11.92 22.01
CA LYS A 138 3.20 -11.78 20.95
C LYS A 138 4.24 -10.70 21.22
N GLN A 139 3.80 -9.54 21.71
CA GLN A 139 4.72 -8.47 22.10
C GLN A 139 5.70 -8.93 23.18
N LYS A 140 5.24 -9.77 24.12
CA LYS A 140 6.07 -10.39 25.16
C LYS A 140 7.10 -11.40 24.64
N GLU A 141 6.79 -12.10 23.55
CA GLU A 141 7.72 -13.04 22.90
C GLU A 141 8.89 -12.29 22.25
N PHE A 142 8.66 -11.06 21.76
CA PHE A 142 9.69 -10.30 21.05
C PHE A 142 10.38 -9.21 21.88
N LYS A 143 9.68 -8.56 22.82
CA LYS A 143 10.23 -7.51 23.69
C LYS A 143 10.09 -7.94 25.15
N LYS A 144 11.21 -8.07 25.87
CA LYS A 144 11.25 -8.25 27.34
C LYS A 144 10.81 -6.96 28.05
N THR A 145 9.55 -6.60 27.95
CA THR A 145 8.95 -5.43 28.65
C THR A 145 8.22 -5.85 29.92
N ASP A 146 8.08 -4.90 30.86
CA ASP A 146 7.55 -5.07 32.22
C ASP A 146 6.00 -5.05 32.21
N LYS A 147 5.35 -6.14 32.63
CA LYS A 147 4.02 -6.58 32.16
C LYS A 147 2.84 -6.28 33.08
N ASP A 148 3.10 -6.01 34.36
CA ASP A 148 2.04 -6.16 35.37
C ASP A 148 1.02 -5.02 35.34
N LYS A 149 1.43 -3.83 34.88
CA LYS A 149 0.55 -2.66 34.84
C LYS A 149 -0.51 -2.76 33.74
N THR A 150 -0.15 -3.16 32.51
CA THR A 150 -1.10 -3.21 31.38
C THR A 150 -2.15 -4.31 31.55
N GLN A 151 -1.77 -5.49 32.05
CA GLN A 151 -2.74 -6.57 32.29
C GLN A 151 -3.71 -6.23 33.42
N SER A 152 -3.23 -5.60 34.49
CA SER A 152 -4.09 -5.10 35.58
C SER A 152 -5.10 -4.07 35.05
N LYS A 153 -4.65 -3.15 34.19
CA LYS A 153 -5.50 -2.15 33.53
C LYS A 153 -6.53 -2.75 32.57
N LEU A 154 -6.18 -3.81 31.84
CA LEU A 154 -7.12 -4.52 30.98
C LEU A 154 -8.24 -5.18 31.80
N LYS A 155 -7.91 -5.80 32.94
CA LYS A 155 -8.92 -6.33 33.88
C LYS A 155 -9.80 -5.23 34.46
N GLN A 156 -9.24 -4.05 34.74
CA GLN A 156 -10.01 -2.88 35.18
C GLN A 156 -11.00 -2.42 34.08
N MET A 157 -10.58 -2.41 32.82
CA MET A 157 -11.43 -2.09 31.68
C MET A 157 -12.57 -3.11 31.55
N GLN A 158 -12.28 -4.41 31.59
CA GLN A 158 -13.29 -5.47 31.51
C GLN A 158 -14.39 -5.30 32.56
N ARG A 159 -14.03 -5.09 33.83
CA ARG A 159 -14.98 -4.81 34.93
C ARG A 159 -15.80 -3.54 34.73
N SER A 160 -15.22 -2.54 34.06
CA SER A 160 -15.91 -1.27 33.79
C SER A 160 -16.93 -1.45 32.66
N LEU A 161 -16.59 -2.25 31.65
CA LEU A 161 -17.47 -2.59 30.53
C LEU A 161 -18.63 -3.49 30.96
N GLU A 162 -18.38 -4.49 31.81
CA GLU A 162 -19.43 -5.34 32.42
C GLU A 162 -20.51 -4.51 33.13
N ARG A 163 -20.14 -3.37 33.74
CA ARG A 163 -21.08 -2.46 34.42
C ARG A 163 -21.87 -1.56 33.48
N LEU A 164 -21.35 -1.28 32.29
CA LEU A 164 -21.97 -0.38 31.31
C LEU A 164 -23.08 -1.08 30.50
N GLY A 165 -23.19 -2.42 30.59
CA GLY A 165 -24.13 -3.20 29.79
C GLY A 165 -23.62 -3.44 28.37
N SER A 166 -24.40 -4.20 27.59
CA SER A 166 -24.08 -4.83 26.30
C SER A 166 -23.82 -3.88 25.11
N LEU A 167 -23.10 -2.79 25.36
CA LEU A 167 -22.67 -1.86 24.33
C LEU A 167 -21.36 -2.39 23.71
N GLY A 168 -21.33 -2.68 22.40
CA GLY A 168 -20.14 -3.21 21.72
C GLY A 168 -19.04 -2.16 21.53
N PRO A 169 -17.80 -2.54 21.16
CA PRO A 169 -16.70 -1.60 20.92
C PRO A 169 -17.05 -0.51 19.90
N ASN A 170 -17.82 -0.87 18.86
CA ASN A 170 -18.23 0.07 17.82
C ASN A 170 -19.08 1.24 18.33
N GLU A 171 -19.87 1.06 19.39
CA GLU A 171 -20.68 2.13 19.97
C GLU A 171 -19.81 3.15 20.72
N PHE A 172 -18.63 2.72 21.16
CA PHE A 172 -17.63 3.57 21.78
C PHE A 172 -16.66 4.19 20.79
N ARG A 173 -16.79 3.98 19.47
CA ARG A 173 -15.84 4.48 18.45
C ARG A 173 -15.56 5.99 18.52
N HIS A 174 -16.49 6.76 19.08
CA HIS A 174 -16.39 8.21 19.25
C HIS A 174 -15.55 8.64 20.47
N VAL A 175 -15.16 7.69 21.33
CA VAL A 175 -14.30 7.96 22.48
C VAL A 175 -12.87 8.14 22.01
N GLU A 176 -12.32 9.31 22.28
CA GLU A 176 -10.94 9.63 21.97
C GLU A 176 -9.96 8.71 22.73
N ALA A 177 -8.88 8.34 22.06
CA ALA A 177 -7.81 7.54 22.64
C ALA A 177 -7.15 8.24 23.84
N SER A 178 -7.13 9.58 23.86
CA SER A 178 -6.65 10.38 25.00
C SER A 178 -7.44 10.08 26.29
N ALA A 179 -8.75 9.85 26.18
CA ALA A 179 -9.61 9.52 27.30
C ALA A 179 -9.42 8.06 27.76
N ILE A 180 -9.21 7.15 26.81
CA ILE A 180 -8.84 5.75 27.08
C ILE A 180 -7.49 5.70 27.81
N GLU A 181 -6.51 6.48 27.36
CA GLU A 181 -5.16 6.53 27.93
C GLU A 181 -5.17 6.95 29.40
N ARG A 182 -5.92 8.01 29.74
CA ARG A 182 -6.05 8.48 31.13
C ARG A 182 -6.63 7.43 32.08
N ARG A 183 -7.55 6.58 31.61
CA ARG A 183 -8.24 5.58 32.46
C ARG A 183 -7.50 4.23 32.48
N TYR A 184 -7.10 3.76 31.31
CA TYR A 184 -6.65 2.39 31.09
C TYR A 184 -5.18 2.30 30.62
N GLY A 185 -4.51 3.42 30.38
CA GLY A 185 -3.08 3.49 30.07
C GLY A 185 -2.78 3.44 28.57
N GLN A 186 -1.52 3.76 28.24
CA GLN A 186 -1.05 3.99 26.87
C GLN A 186 -1.23 2.78 25.94
N GLY A 187 -0.89 1.56 26.38
CA GLY A 187 -0.96 0.39 25.51
C GLY A 187 -2.39 0.05 25.04
N ILE A 188 -3.39 0.22 25.91
CA ILE A 188 -4.81 0.02 25.56
C ILE A 188 -5.28 1.16 24.64
N ALA A 189 -4.90 2.39 24.93
CA ALA A 189 -5.22 3.54 24.09
C ALA A 189 -4.61 3.43 22.69
N GLN A 190 -3.40 2.87 22.57
CA GLN A 190 -2.75 2.67 21.30
C GLN A 190 -3.47 1.61 20.45
N ALA A 191 -3.85 0.47 21.04
CA ALA A 191 -4.71 -0.51 20.36
C ALA A 191 -6.08 0.06 19.98
N TRP A 192 -6.62 0.96 20.80
CA TRP A 192 -7.85 1.69 20.49
C TRP A 192 -7.68 2.59 19.26
N ARG A 193 -6.58 3.36 19.18
CA ARG A 193 -6.23 4.17 17.99
C ARG A 193 -6.13 3.32 16.73
N TRP A 194 -5.47 2.17 16.81
CA TRP A 194 -5.36 1.26 15.66
C TRP A 194 -6.71 0.70 15.23
N THR A 195 -7.60 0.43 16.19
CA THR A 195 -8.93 -0.12 15.91
C THR A 195 -9.78 0.88 15.14
N PHE A 196 -9.91 2.11 15.64
CA PHE A 196 -10.89 3.08 15.14
C PHE A 196 -10.31 4.19 14.26
N GLN A 197 -8.98 4.22 14.12
CA GLN A 197 -8.23 5.23 13.39
C GLN A 197 -8.72 6.65 13.68
N GLU A 198 -8.23 7.22 14.79
CA GLU A 198 -8.20 8.68 14.88
C GLU A 198 -7.39 9.17 13.69
N SER A 199 -8.07 9.81 12.75
CA SER A 199 -7.50 10.28 11.50
C SER A 199 -6.52 11.40 11.80
N GLN A 200 -5.30 11.08 12.22
CA GLN A 200 -4.16 11.96 11.99
C GLN A 200 -3.77 11.83 10.52
N VAL A 201 -4.70 12.18 9.63
CA VAL A 201 -4.34 12.65 8.30
C VAL A 201 -3.62 13.96 8.57
N SER A 202 -2.29 13.92 8.67
CA SER A 202 -1.54 15.16 8.61
C SER A 202 -1.97 15.83 7.30
N ASP A 203 -2.36 17.11 7.34
CA ASP A 203 -2.71 17.89 6.14
C ASP A 203 -1.53 18.04 5.16
N LEU A 204 -0.35 17.54 5.52
CA LEU A 204 0.82 17.50 4.68
C LEU A 204 0.73 16.30 3.71
N PRO A 205 0.72 16.54 2.39
CA PRO A 205 0.57 15.50 1.36
C PRO A 205 1.70 14.44 1.40
N LEU A 206 2.83 14.73 2.05
CA LEU A 206 3.97 13.82 2.16
C LEU A 206 3.81 12.70 3.20
N PHE A 207 2.87 12.81 4.16
CA PHE A 207 2.72 11.81 5.23
C PHE A 207 1.41 11.02 5.14
N ARG A 208 0.65 11.14 4.04
CA ARG A 208 -0.61 10.40 3.85
C ARG A 208 -0.47 8.87 3.89
N ASN A 209 0.76 8.35 3.78
CA ASN A 209 1.06 6.92 3.79
C ASN A 209 1.78 6.45 5.08
N TYR A 210 1.97 7.33 6.07
CA TYR A 210 2.63 6.93 7.32
C TYR A 210 1.64 6.17 8.21
N VAL A 211 1.69 4.84 8.15
CA VAL A 211 1.07 3.99 9.17
C VAL A 211 2.02 3.89 10.34
N ASP A 212 1.60 4.41 11.49
CA ASP A 212 2.34 4.27 12.73
C ASP A 212 2.28 2.81 13.22
N LEU A 213 3.35 2.07 12.95
CA LEU A 213 3.59 0.74 13.51
C LEU A 213 4.28 0.81 14.88
N ASP A 214 4.52 2.01 15.45
CA ASP A 214 5.13 2.13 16.77
C ASP A 214 4.31 1.32 17.78
N GLY A 215 4.97 0.57 18.65
CA GLY A 215 4.33 -0.35 19.58
C GLY A 215 3.81 -1.68 19.00
N PHE A 216 3.56 -1.82 17.69
CA PHE A 216 3.19 -3.11 17.09
C PHE A 216 4.40 -4.06 17.05
N PRO A 217 4.26 -5.34 17.42
CA PRO A 217 5.37 -6.28 17.54
C PRO A 217 5.74 -6.89 16.16
N TRP A 218 5.96 -6.04 15.16
CA TRP A 218 6.34 -6.48 13.83
C TRP A 218 7.70 -7.20 13.86
N ARG A 219 7.77 -8.34 13.18
CA ARG A 219 9.01 -9.08 12.96
C ARG A 219 8.93 -9.77 11.60
N ASP A 220 9.77 -9.34 10.68
CA ASP A 220 9.86 -9.96 9.37
C ASP A 220 10.26 -11.43 9.50
N HIS A 221 9.50 -12.27 8.82
CA HIS A 221 9.81 -13.66 8.59
C HIS A 221 10.95 -13.71 7.56
N LYS A 222 12.09 -14.25 7.99
CA LYS A 222 13.22 -14.50 7.10
C LYS A 222 13.18 -15.96 6.65
N PRO A 223 13.50 -16.25 5.37
CA PRO A 223 13.67 -17.62 4.92
C PRO A 223 14.76 -18.33 5.74
N THR A 224 14.59 -19.62 5.99
CA THR A 224 15.51 -20.42 6.81
C THR A 224 16.95 -20.42 6.26
N SER A 225 17.09 -20.39 4.94
CA SER A 225 18.38 -20.29 4.24
C SER A 225 18.26 -19.36 3.03
N PRO A 226 18.56 -18.07 3.17
CA PRO A 226 18.53 -17.14 2.05
C PRO A 226 19.61 -17.51 1.02
N PRO A 227 19.30 -17.45 -0.29
CA PRO A 227 20.28 -17.61 -1.35
C PRO A 227 21.41 -16.60 -1.18
N LYS A 228 22.65 -17.08 -1.19
CA LYS A 228 23.82 -16.23 -0.95
C LYS A 228 25.05 -16.65 -1.72
N ALA A 229 25.95 -15.70 -1.95
CA ALA A 229 27.27 -15.94 -2.51
C ALA A 229 28.31 -15.10 -1.76
N ARG A 230 29.41 -15.74 -1.39
CA ARG A 230 30.56 -15.10 -0.72
C ARG A 230 31.76 -15.15 -1.65
N ARG A 231 32.53 -14.07 -1.68
CA ARG A 231 33.80 -14.02 -2.39
C ARG A 231 34.88 -13.34 -1.54
N LEU A 232 35.98 -14.06 -1.37
CA LEU A 232 37.25 -13.52 -0.92
C LEU A 232 38.07 -13.19 -2.17
N LEU A 233 38.58 -11.97 -2.28
CA LEU A 233 39.33 -11.52 -3.46
C LEU A 233 40.82 -11.83 -3.27
N ASP A 234 41.46 -12.39 -4.31
CA ASP A 234 42.90 -12.65 -4.31
C ASP A 234 43.73 -11.36 -4.30
N TYR A 235 43.14 -10.28 -4.83
CA TYR A 235 43.73 -8.94 -4.87
C TYR A 235 42.65 -7.88 -4.64
N PRO A 236 42.98 -6.74 -4.00
CA PRO A 236 42.00 -5.70 -3.75
C PRO A 236 41.47 -5.07 -5.05
N LEU A 237 40.17 -4.81 -5.12
CA LEU A 237 39.50 -4.24 -6.28
C LEU A 237 38.92 -2.86 -5.99
N SER A 238 39.09 -1.93 -6.91
CA SER A 238 38.48 -0.58 -6.87
C SER A 238 37.73 -0.22 -8.15
N GLN A 239 38.01 -0.89 -9.26
CA GLN A 239 37.43 -0.61 -10.58
C GLN A 239 36.15 -1.41 -10.79
N TRP A 240 35.09 -0.74 -11.24
CA TRP A 240 33.78 -1.37 -11.45
C TRP A 240 33.83 -2.49 -12.48
N GLU A 241 34.61 -2.36 -13.55
CA GLU A 241 34.70 -3.35 -14.62
C GLU A 241 35.19 -4.70 -14.09
N ALA A 242 36.17 -4.68 -13.18
CA ALA A 242 36.69 -5.88 -12.54
C ALA A 242 35.69 -6.46 -11.51
N ILE A 243 35.03 -5.59 -10.75
CA ILE A 243 33.98 -5.99 -9.80
C ILE A 243 32.83 -6.66 -10.56
N LEU A 244 32.40 -6.09 -11.68
CA LEU A 244 31.28 -6.54 -12.50
C LEU A 244 31.47 -7.97 -12.98
N THR A 245 32.65 -8.32 -13.50
CA THR A 245 32.92 -9.69 -14.00
C THR A 245 32.76 -10.72 -12.88
N LEU A 246 33.33 -10.45 -11.70
CA LEU A 246 33.24 -11.37 -10.56
C LEU A 246 31.84 -11.40 -9.94
N LEU A 247 31.16 -10.26 -9.95
CA LEU A 247 29.77 -10.14 -9.49
C LEU A 247 28.83 -10.98 -10.37
N GLN A 248 29.02 -10.99 -11.69
CA GLN A 248 28.24 -11.82 -12.61
C GLN A 248 28.38 -13.32 -12.30
N GLU A 249 29.59 -13.78 -11.98
CA GLU A 249 29.82 -15.17 -11.54
C GLU A 249 29.08 -15.48 -10.23
N ASP A 250 29.09 -14.56 -9.26
CA ASP A 250 28.42 -14.75 -7.99
C ASP A 250 26.89 -14.67 -8.12
N LEU A 251 26.37 -13.80 -8.98
CA LEU A 251 24.96 -13.76 -9.35
C LEU A 251 24.52 -15.07 -10.03
N ALA A 252 25.39 -15.69 -10.84
CA ALA A 252 25.10 -17.02 -11.38
C ALA A 252 25.02 -18.11 -10.29
N LYS A 253 25.87 -18.04 -9.25
CA LYS A 253 25.76 -18.94 -8.08
C LYS A 253 24.48 -18.71 -7.28
N VAL A 254 24.05 -17.46 -7.14
CA VAL A 254 22.76 -17.13 -6.50
C VAL A 254 21.59 -17.62 -7.36
N LYS A 255 21.63 -17.40 -8.68
CA LYS A 255 20.64 -17.91 -9.65
C LYS A 255 20.46 -19.42 -9.52
N ALA A 256 21.54 -20.18 -9.38
CA ALA A 256 21.48 -21.64 -9.22
C ALA A 256 20.80 -22.09 -7.91
N GLN A 257 20.67 -21.22 -6.91
CA GLN A 257 20.02 -21.50 -5.63
C GLN A 257 18.54 -21.11 -5.58
N ILE A 258 18.03 -20.39 -6.59
CA ILE A 258 16.65 -19.90 -6.63
C ILE A 258 15.81 -20.64 -7.67
N ALA A 259 14.54 -20.86 -7.33
CA ALA A 259 13.58 -21.40 -8.29
C ALA A 259 13.20 -20.35 -9.36
N PRO A 260 12.79 -20.77 -10.57
CA PRO A 260 12.29 -19.87 -11.61
C PRO A 260 11.09 -19.00 -11.20
N SER A 261 10.32 -19.48 -10.21
CA SER A 261 9.16 -18.81 -9.60
C SER A 261 9.52 -17.66 -8.65
N ILE A 262 10.81 -17.42 -8.38
CA ILE A 262 11.26 -16.39 -7.45
C ILE A 262 11.55 -15.09 -8.21
N PHE A 263 10.89 -14.01 -7.79
CA PHE A 263 11.09 -12.66 -8.30
C PHE A 263 11.80 -11.83 -7.22
N VAL A 264 12.99 -11.37 -7.53
CA VAL A 264 13.87 -10.64 -6.63
C VAL A 264 13.40 -9.19 -6.45
N GLN A 265 13.31 -8.75 -5.20
CA GLN A 265 13.04 -7.35 -4.86
C GLN A 265 14.25 -6.66 -4.22
N LYS A 266 15.05 -7.38 -3.43
CA LYS A 266 16.13 -6.77 -2.63
C LYS A 266 17.29 -7.73 -2.37
N PHE A 267 18.50 -7.22 -2.55
CA PHE A 267 19.74 -7.81 -2.04
C PHE A 267 20.36 -6.95 -0.94
N GLU A 268 21.05 -7.60 -0.02
CA GLU A 268 22.04 -6.98 0.85
C GLU A 268 23.44 -7.38 0.36
N TRP A 269 24.24 -6.36 0.01
CA TRP A 269 25.62 -6.53 -0.44
C TRP A 269 26.57 -6.01 0.62
N HIS A 270 27.26 -6.91 1.29
CA HIS A 270 28.20 -6.60 2.35
C HIS A 270 29.60 -6.52 1.75
N LEU A 271 30.19 -5.33 1.75
CA LEU A 271 31.55 -5.09 1.30
C LEU A 271 32.48 -4.99 2.49
N THR A 272 33.60 -5.71 2.43
CA THR A 272 34.73 -5.53 3.34
C THR A 272 35.87 -4.87 2.58
N PHE A 273 36.32 -3.73 3.09
CA PHE A 273 37.38 -2.92 2.50
C PHE A 273 38.76 -3.30 3.03
N TYR A 274 39.81 -2.82 2.36
CA TYR A 274 41.20 -3.08 2.74
C TYR A 274 41.56 -2.60 4.16
N ASN A 275 40.89 -1.55 4.64
CA ASN A 275 40.98 -1.05 6.02
C ASN A 275 40.18 -1.91 7.04
N LEU A 276 39.63 -3.05 6.61
CA LEU A 276 38.74 -3.95 7.36
C LEU A 276 37.38 -3.35 7.75
N GLU A 277 37.04 -2.17 7.23
CA GLU A 277 35.72 -1.59 7.39
C GLU A 277 34.70 -2.42 6.61
N LYS A 278 33.52 -2.59 7.21
CA LYS A 278 32.39 -3.28 6.59
C LYS A 278 31.27 -2.29 6.29
N LYS A 279 30.81 -2.27 5.05
CA LYS A 279 29.61 -1.54 4.66
C LYS A 279 28.58 -2.52 4.12
N THR A 280 27.32 -2.29 4.48
CA THR A 280 26.19 -3.00 3.88
C THR A 280 25.51 -2.04 2.92
N LEU A 281 25.42 -2.43 1.65
CA LEU A 281 24.65 -1.74 0.63
C LEU A 281 23.34 -2.47 0.43
N GLU A 282 22.26 -1.72 0.40
CA GLU A 282 20.95 -2.22 0.03
C GLU A 282 20.76 -2.02 -1.47
N VAL A 283 20.60 -3.12 -2.21
CA VAL A 283 20.30 -3.10 -3.65
C VAL A 283 18.83 -3.46 -3.82
N SER A 284 17.98 -2.44 -4.00
CA SER A 284 16.53 -2.60 -4.04
C SER A 284 15.99 -2.32 -5.44
N PHE A 285 15.30 -3.31 -6.00
CA PHE A 285 14.55 -3.17 -7.23
C PHE A 285 13.26 -2.40 -6.96
N ARG A 286 12.81 -1.62 -7.95
CA ARG A 286 11.53 -0.90 -7.85
C ARG A 286 10.35 -1.84 -8.07
N ASN A 287 10.53 -2.82 -8.94
CA ASN A 287 9.55 -3.84 -9.25
C ASN A 287 10.22 -5.22 -9.13
N PRO A 288 9.50 -6.26 -8.69
CA PRO A 288 10.02 -7.62 -8.59
C PRO A 288 10.61 -8.08 -9.93
N HIS A 289 11.86 -8.52 -9.91
CA HIS A 289 12.66 -8.85 -11.09
C HIS A 289 13.01 -10.33 -11.12
N ASN A 290 12.80 -11.01 -12.25
CA ASN A 290 13.20 -12.41 -12.36
C ASN A 290 14.64 -12.54 -12.83
N LEU A 291 15.53 -12.96 -11.93
CA LEU A 291 16.95 -13.18 -12.23
C LEU A 291 17.17 -14.28 -13.29
N ASN A 292 16.21 -15.21 -13.44
CA ASN A 292 16.29 -16.26 -14.44
C ASN A 292 16.08 -15.75 -15.87
N SER A 293 15.30 -14.68 -16.05
CA SER A 293 14.99 -14.07 -17.35
C SER A 293 15.82 -12.83 -17.69
N ASP A 294 16.72 -12.37 -16.81
CA ASP A 294 17.54 -11.17 -17.03
C ASP A 294 18.48 -11.26 -18.25
N GLY A 295 18.71 -12.47 -18.77
CA GLY A 295 19.63 -12.74 -19.86
C GLY A 295 21.06 -13.04 -19.39
N GLU A 296 21.97 -13.24 -20.34
CA GLU A 296 23.39 -13.46 -20.02
C GLU A 296 24.03 -12.19 -19.45
N GLY A 297 24.84 -12.34 -18.39
CA GLY A 297 25.53 -11.22 -17.76
C GLY A 297 24.67 -10.33 -16.85
N PHE A 298 23.39 -10.68 -16.63
CA PHE A 298 22.51 -10.03 -15.64
C PHE A 298 22.43 -8.49 -15.75
N PRO A 299 22.14 -7.93 -16.94
CA PRO A 299 22.22 -6.49 -17.20
C PRO A 299 21.38 -5.64 -16.25
N THR A 300 20.14 -6.05 -15.94
CA THR A 300 19.25 -5.28 -15.05
C THR A 300 19.75 -5.33 -13.62
N THR A 301 20.12 -6.53 -13.15
CA THR A 301 20.64 -6.72 -11.81
C THR A 301 21.95 -5.96 -11.63
N CYS A 302 22.91 -6.10 -12.54
CA CYS A 302 24.21 -5.42 -12.47
C CYS A 302 24.07 -3.89 -12.50
N ALA A 303 23.09 -3.34 -13.25
CA ALA A 303 22.81 -1.91 -13.24
C ALA A 303 22.38 -1.42 -11.85
N GLN A 304 21.54 -2.18 -11.14
CA GLN A 304 21.13 -1.83 -9.77
C GLN A 304 22.30 -1.89 -8.79
N PHE A 305 23.17 -2.89 -8.91
CA PHE A 305 24.41 -2.96 -8.13
C PHE A 305 25.35 -1.79 -8.41
N TYR A 306 25.46 -1.38 -9.68
CA TYR A 306 26.25 -0.21 -10.07
C TYR A 306 25.74 1.06 -9.38
N TYR A 307 24.41 1.30 -9.39
CA TYR A 307 23.84 2.48 -8.75
C TYR A 307 24.09 2.51 -7.24
N ALA A 308 23.93 1.37 -6.56
CA ALA A 308 24.24 1.29 -5.13
C ALA A 308 25.73 1.53 -4.85
N TYR A 309 26.62 0.96 -5.68
CA TYR A 309 28.06 1.15 -5.55
C TYR A 309 28.50 2.60 -5.79
N ASP A 310 27.96 3.23 -6.82
CA ASP A 310 28.24 4.62 -7.19
C ASP A 310 27.79 5.58 -6.06
N GLU A 311 26.60 5.35 -5.49
CA GLU A 311 26.12 6.13 -4.35
C GLU A 311 27.05 5.98 -3.13
N LEU A 312 27.51 4.76 -2.83
CA LEU A 312 28.48 4.55 -1.74
C LEU A 312 29.81 5.28 -2.02
N CYS A 313 30.31 5.22 -3.24
CA CYS A 313 31.55 5.90 -3.62
C CYS A 313 31.43 7.41 -3.43
N GLN A 314 30.32 8.01 -3.87
CA GLN A 314 30.02 9.43 -3.67
C GLN A 314 29.93 9.79 -2.17
N GLN A 315 29.29 8.95 -1.36
CA GLN A 315 29.22 9.15 0.09
C GLN A 315 30.61 9.11 0.74
N MET A 316 31.45 8.14 0.40
CA MET A 316 32.81 8.03 0.93
C MET A 316 33.69 9.22 0.50
N GLN A 317 33.57 9.66 -0.75
CA GLN A 317 34.27 10.84 -1.25
C GLN A 317 33.85 12.10 -0.48
N SER A 318 32.56 12.29 -0.25
CA SER A 318 32.06 13.45 0.51
C SER A 318 32.54 13.49 1.97
N GLN A 319 32.70 12.33 2.62
CA GLN A 319 33.18 12.23 3.99
C GLN A 319 34.70 12.47 4.11
N ASN A 320 35.45 12.16 3.05
CA ASN A 320 36.90 12.26 3.00
C ASN A 320 37.39 13.51 2.27
N GLN A 321 36.53 14.48 1.93
CA GLN A 321 36.93 15.70 1.22
C GLN A 321 38.06 16.49 1.90
N ASP A 322 38.21 16.38 3.22
CA ASP A 322 39.24 17.05 4.01
C ASP A 322 40.49 16.16 4.28
N LEU A 323 40.48 14.91 3.81
CA LEU A 323 41.57 13.94 4.00
C LEU A 323 42.14 13.57 2.62
N ASP A 324 43.46 13.66 2.41
CA ASP A 324 44.16 13.21 1.19
C ASP A 324 44.13 11.67 1.04
N LEU A 325 42.95 11.07 1.14
CA LEU A 325 42.71 9.65 0.97
C LEU A 325 42.35 9.34 -0.49
N PRO A 326 42.67 8.14 -0.99
CA PRO A 326 42.28 7.75 -2.33
C PRO A 326 40.75 7.76 -2.50
N ASP A 327 40.30 8.17 -3.68
CA ASP A 327 38.88 8.34 -4.04
C ASP A 327 38.01 7.09 -3.80
N HIS A 328 38.63 5.91 -3.78
CA HIS A 328 37.98 4.62 -3.54
C HIS A 328 38.82 3.77 -2.60
N SER A 329 38.21 3.30 -1.51
CA SER A 329 38.80 2.24 -0.69
C SER A 329 38.71 0.91 -1.43
N PRO A 330 39.81 0.17 -1.64
CA PRO A 330 39.77 -1.11 -2.32
C PRO A 330 38.97 -2.16 -1.52
N ILE A 331 38.15 -2.93 -2.19
CA ILE A 331 37.39 -4.05 -1.63
C ILE A 331 38.29 -5.28 -1.60
N ILE A 332 38.25 -6.05 -0.52
CA ILE A 332 38.98 -7.32 -0.36
C ILE A 332 38.05 -8.53 -0.26
N GLU A 333 36.78 -8.32 0.06
CA GLU A 333 35.80 -9.39 0.24
C GLU A 333 34.38 -8.83 0.08
N TRP A 334 33.46 -9.66 -0.42
CA TRP A 334 32.04 -9.38 -0.33
C TRP A 334 31.16 -10.60 -0.05
N ASP A 335 30.01 -10.33 0.57
CA ASP A 335 28.89 -11.26 0.72
C ASP A 335 27.62 -10.68 0.06
N LEU A 336 26.99 -11.47 -0.79
CA LEU A 336 25.74 -11.17 -1.48
C LEU A 336 24.65 -12.04 -0.88
N GLU A 337 23.58 -11.43 -0.36
CA GLU A 337 22.45 -12.14 0.23
C GLU A 337 21.13 -11.65 -0.38
N LEU A 338 20.30 -12.59 -0.87
CA LEU A 338 18.93 -12.27 -1.30
C LEU A 338 18.03 -12.16 -0.07
N THR A 339 17.61 -10.95 0.26
CA THR A 339 16.84 -10.68 1.50
C THR A 339 15.38 -10.36 1.25
N GLY A 340 14.99 -9.97 0.03
CA GLY A 340 13.60 -9.70 -0.32
C GLY A 340 13.25 -10.27 -1.69
N PHE A 341 12.20 -11.08 -1.74
CA PHE A 341 11.68 -11.67 -2.97
C PHE A 341 10.17 -11.91 -2.87
N LEU A 342 9.55 -12.08 -4.03
CA LEU A 342 8.24 -12.67 -4.18
C LEU A 342 8.36 -14.10 -4.70
N HIS A 343 7.47 -14.98 -4.24
CA HIS A 343 7.33 -16.32 -4.76
C HIS A 343 6.02 -16.42 -5.54
N HIS A 344 6.09 -16.81 -6.81
CA HIS A 344 4.91 -16.99 -7.66
C HIS A 344 4.75 -18.47 -8.01
N PRO A 345 3.88 -19.20 -7.30
CA PRO A 345 3.66 -20.63 -7.53
C PRO A 345 3.30 -20.93 -8.99
N GLU A 346 3.73 -22.09 -9.50
CA GLU A 346 3.40 -22.54 -10.85
C GLU A 346 1.90 -22.72 -11.07
N SER A 347 1.13 -22.99 -10.01
CA SER A 347 -0.34 -23.01 -10.06
C SER A 347 -0.94 -21.68 -10.55
N MET A 348 -0.20 -20.59 -10.45
CA MET A 348 -0.61 -19.25 -10.88
C MET A 348 -0.13 -18.87 -12.28
N THR A 349 0.54 -19.75 -13.02
CA THR A 349 1.07 -19.43 -14.37
C THR A 349 -0.02 -18.92 -15.33
N ALA A 350 -1.29 -19.34 -15.16
CA ALA A 350 -2.42 -18.84 -15.92
C ALA A 350 -2.77 -17.37 -15.62
N PHE A 351 -2.57 -16.94 -14.37
CA PHE A 351 -2.75 -15.55 -13.92
C PHE A 351 -1.73 -14.62 -14.61
N TRP A 352 -0.53 -15.14 -14.87
CA TRP A 352 0.58 -14.38 -15.45
C TRP A 352 0.64 -14.41 -16.99
N SER A 353 0.13 -15.48 -17.61
CA SER A 353 0.25 -15.73 -19.06
C SER A 353 -0.87 -15.14 -19.92
N SER A 354 -1.95 -14.64 -19.31
CA SER A 354 -3.15 -14.21 -20.05
C SER A 354 -3.10 -12.78 -20.62
N SER A 355 -2.09 -11.97 -20.29
CA SER A 355 -2.01 -10.56 -20.71
C SER A 355 -0.62 -10.05 -21.10
N GLN A 356 0.46 -10.82 -20.88
CA GLN A 356 1.81 -10.35 -21.19
C GLN A 356 2.08 -10.33 -22.70
N LYS A 357 1.87 -9.18 -23.34
CA LYS A 357 2.66 -8.88 -24.53
C LYS A 357 4.11 -8.71 -24.07
N GLU A 358 5.05 -9.37 -24.76
CA GLU A 358 6.50 -9.29 -24.52
C GLU A 358 7.05 -7.85 -24.40
N THR A 359 6.31 -6.87 -24.90
CA THR A 359 6.62 -5.44 -24.83
C THR A 359 6.47 -4.82 -23.43
N GLU A 360 5.69 -5.41 -22.52
CA GLU A 360 5.26 -4.73 -21.29
C GLU A 360 6.05 -5.13 -20.04
N LEU A 361 6.50 -6.39 -19.95
CA LEU A 361 7.58 -6.79 -19.01
C LEU A 361 8.84 -5.94 -19.24
N SER A 362 9.08 -5.55 -20.50
CA SER A 362 10.19 -4.65 -20.83
C SER A 362 10.10 -3.30 -20.11
N ILE A 363 8.91 -2.77 -19.80
CA ILE A 363 8.78 -1.46 -19.16
C ILE A 363 9.15 -1.53 -17.69
N LEU A 364 8.75 -2.57 -16.96
CA LEU A 364 9.14 -2.76 -15.56
C LEU A 364 10.64 -3.00 -15.43
N ASP A 365 11.21 -3.79 -16.35
CA ASP A 365 12.65 -4.03 -16.43
C ASP A 365 13.40 -2.74 -16.78
N LEU A 366 12.88 -1.93 -17.72
CA LEU A 366 13.42 -0.61 -18.04
C LEU A 366 13.39 0.31 -16.82
N GLU A 367 12.31 0.33 -16.05
CA GLU A 367 12.26 1.13 -14.81
C GLU A 367 13.25 0.68 -13.75
N ASN A 368 13.55 -0.63 -13.70
CA ASN A 368 14.62 -1.20 -12.89
C ASN A 368 16.02 -0.93 -13.49
N ARG A 369 16.15 -0.50 -14.74
CA ARG A 369 17.44 -0.09 -15.33
C ARG A 369 17.68 1.41 -15.23
N LEU A 370 16.67 2.20 -14.88
CA LEU A 370 16.79 3.66 -14.86
C LEU A 370 17.06 4.18 -13.45
N PRO A 371 17.99 5.14 -13.28
CA PRO A 371 18.27 5.75 -11.98
C PRO A 371 17.09 6.58 -11.48
N VAL A 372 16.22 7.07 -12.37
CA VAL A 372 15.02 7.86 -12.06
C VAL A 372 13.77 7.12 -12.55
N ARG A 373 12.63 7.33 -11.89
CA ARG A 373 11.35 6.72 -12.27
C ARG A 373 10.85 7.33 -13.58
N LEU A 374 10.26 6.51 -14.44
CA LEU A 374 9.52 7.01 -15.60
C LEU A 374 8.22 7.66 -15.12
N GLU A 375 7.98 8.88 -15.59
CA GLU A 375 6.67 9.50 -15.43
C GLU A 375 5.65 8.73 -16.25
N ARG A 376 4.61 8.23 -15.58
CA ARG A 376 3.47 7.59 -16.24
C ARG A 376 2.27 8.50 -16.11
N TYR A 377 1.68 8.84 -17.25
CA TYR A 377 0.44 9.57 -17.33
C TYR A 377 -0.67 8.55 -17.59
N GLN A 378 -1.48 8.26 -16.57
CA GLN A 378 -2.68 7.45 -16.76
C GLN A 378 -3.82 8.37 -17.19
N ILE A 379 -4.46 8.04 -18.29
CA ILE A 379 -5.73 8.69 -18.66
C ILE A 379 -6.78 8.12 -17.71
N GLU A 380 -7.03 8.83 -16.62
CA GLU A 380 -8.14 8.50 -15.73
C GLU A 380 -9.43 8.77 -16.50
N ALA A 381 -10.26 7.74 -16.67
CA ALA A 381 -11.60 7.88 -17.24
C ALA A 381 -12.50 8.56 -16.19
N ASP A 382 -12.27 9.84 -15.95
CA ASP A 382 -13.09 10.63 -15.04
C ASP A 382 -14.34 11.17 -15.75
N PHE A 383 -15.39 11.42 -14.98
CA PHE A 383 -16.60 12.05 -15.47
C PHE A 383 -16.33 13.52 -15.79
N LEU A 384 -16.05 13.80 -17.06
CA LEU A 384 -15.90 15.17 -17.59
C LEU A 384 -17.27 15.86 -17.62
N VAL A 385 -17.57 16.56 -16.52
CA VAL A 385 -18.89 17.10 -16.16
C VAL A 385 -19.55 17.80 -17.34
N HIS A 386 -18.84 18.72 -18.00
CA HIS A 386 -19.43 19.52 -19.07
C HIS A 386 -19.72 18.73 -20.34
N LYS A 387 -18.77 17.91 -20.78
CA LYS A 387 -18.90 17.10 -22.00
C LYS A 387 -19.99 16.04 -21.81
N SER A 388 -19.98 15.35 -20.68
CA SER A 388 -20.97 14.34 -20.33
C SER A 388 -22.39 14.91 -20.23
N PHE A 389 -22.59 16.12 -19.70
CA PHE A 389 -23.92 16.75 -19.69
C PHE A 389 -24.38 17.24 -21.07
N LYS A 390 -23.46 17.78 -21.89
CA LYS A 390 -23.79 18.19 -23.27
C LYS A 390 -24.19 17.01 -24.14
N ASP A 391 -23.52 15.88 -24.00
CA ASP A 391 -23.79 14.67 -24.78
C ASP A 391 -25.09 13.98 -24.30
N PHE A 392 -25.36 13.96 -22.99
CA PHE A 392 -26.61 13.44 -22.41
C PHE A 392 -27.87 14.20 -22.88
N LEU A 393 -27.75 15.49 -23.16
CA LEU A 393 -28.86 16.31 -23.70
C LEU A 393 -29.08 16.09 -25.21
N LYS A 394 -28.11 15.52 -25.92
CA LYS A 394 -28.14 15.34 -27.38
C LYS A 394 -28.54 13.92 -27.82
N ASP A 395 -28.19 12.89 -27.06
CA ASP A 395 -28.49 11.49 -27.41
C ASP A 395 -29.84 11.00 -26.88
N LYS A 396 -30.75 10.60 -27.79
CA LYS A 396 -31.93 9.75 -27.48
C LYS A 396 -31.65 8.25 -27.61
N SER A 397 -30.49 7.88 -28.16
CA SER A 397 -29.99 6.52 -28.25
C SER A 397 -28.66 6.48 -27.52
N GLY A 398 -28.63 5.87 -26.34
CA GLY A 398 -27.47 5.92 -25.47
C GLY A 398 -26.18 5.40 -26.14
N PRO A 399 -25.01 5.97 -25.81
CA PRO A 399 -23.73 5.53 -26.35
C PRO A 399 -23.37 4.10 -25.87
N PRO A 400 -22.47 3.40 -26.58
CA PRO A 400 -22.09 2.02 -26.26
C PRO A 400 -21.46 1.89 -24.86
N LEU A 401 -21.94 0.91 -24.10
CA LEU A 401 -21.71 0.69 -22.66
C LEU A 401 -20.25 0.42 -22.24
N THR A 402 -19.35 0.09 -23.16
CA THR A 402 -18.06 -0.53 -22.82
C THR A 402 -17.01 0.44 -22.25
N THR A 403 -17.10 1.74 -22.53
CA THR A 403 -16.22 2.77 -21.92
C THR A 403 -16.84 3.41 -20.66
N TRP A 404 -18.12 3.15 -20.39
CA TRP A 404 -18.91 3.83 -19.35
C TRP A 404 -18.92 3.12 -18.00
N GLN A 405 -18.63 1.81 -17.96
CA GLN A 405 -18.62 1.04 -16.71
C GLN A 405 -17.46 1.44 -15.79
N LEU A 406 -16.29 1.76 -16.36
CA LEU A 406 -15.11 2.22 -15.60
C LEU A 406 -15.29 3.63 -15.00
N ALA A 407 -16.04 4.52 -15.65
CA ALA A 407 -16.35 5.87 -15.14
C ALA A 407 -17.50 5.88 -14.09
N GLY A 408 -18.03 4.71 -13.73
CA GLY A 408 -19.29 4.55 -12.98
C GLY A 408 -19.25 4.94 -11.50
N ARG A 409 -18.08 5.02 -10.86
CA ARG A 409 -17.96 5.31 -9.42
C ARG A 409 -18.19 6.78 -9.04
N HIS A 410 -18.09 7.70 -10.00
CA HIS A 410 -18.21 9.15 -9.77
C HIS A 410 -19.32 9.80 -10.60
N ARG A 411 -20.29 9.02 -11.06
CA ARG A 411 -21.41 9.54 -11.84
C ARG A 411 -22.55 9.97 -10.91
N PRO A 412 -23.23 11.11 -11.18
CA PRO A 412 -24.49 11.40 -10.51
C PRO A 412 -25.55 10.33 -10.79
N LEU A 413 -26.29 9.93 -9.74
CA LEU A 413 -27.47 9.06 -9.89
C LEU A 413 -28.61 9.78 -10.63
N PHE A 414 -28.73 11.09 -10.43
CA PHE A 414 -29.80 11.92 -10.98
C PHE A 414 -29.23 13.17 -11.64
N ILE A 415 -29.69 13.47 -12.86
CA ILE A 415 -29.29 14.65 -13.64
C ILE A 415 -30.54 15.50 -13.90
N HIS A 416 -30.49 16.78 -13.55
CA HIS A 416 -31.60 17.70 -13.83
C HIS A 416 -31.69 18.00 -15.33
N LYS A 417 -32.90 17.96 -15.89
CA LYS A 417 -33.14 18.31 -17.31
C LYS A 417 -32.81 19.78 -17.62
N LYS A 418 -32.93 20.65 -16.61
CA LYS A 418 -32.50 22.04 -16.62
C LYS A 418 -31.81 22.31 -15.28
N PRO A 419 -30.64 22.99 -15.26
CA PRO A 419 -29.97 23.32 -14.01
C PRO A 419 -30.90 24.07 -13.05
N MET A 420 -30.89 23.71 -11.78
CA MET A 420 -31.69 24.35 -10.73
C MET A 420 -30.84 25.42 -10.05
N ALA A 421 -31.36 26.64 -9.93
CA ALA A 421 -30.68 27.69 -9.18
C ALA A 421 -30.55 27.27 -7.71
N MET A 422 -29.35 27.40 -7.15
CA MET A 422 -29.11 27.13 -5.74
C MET A 422 -29.45 28.36 -4.91
N LEU A 423 -30.06 28.13 -3.75
CA LEU A 423 -30.16 29.15 -2.70
C LEU A 423 -28.77 29.31 -2.05
N ASP A 424 -28.47 30.50 -1.53
CA ASP A 424 -27.18 30.88 -0.92
C ASP A 424 -26.89 30.11 0.39
N GLU A 425 -26.77 28.79 0.31
CA GLU A 425 -26.32 27.95 1.41
C GLU A 425 -24.79 27.82 1.37
N PRO A 426 -24.10 27.92 2.51
CA PRO A 426 -22.66 27.66 2.55
C PRO A 426 -22.40 26.18 2.33
N PHE A 427 -21.64 25.86 1.27
CA PHE A 427 -21.36 24.49 0.87
C PHE A 427 -19.86 24.29 0.56
N GLN A 428 -19.39 23.05 0.64
CA GLN A 428 -17.97 22.74 0.48
C GLN A 428 -17.63 22.56 -1.00
N LYS A 429 -16.78 23.44 -1.54
CA LYS A 429 -16.47 23.48 -2.97
C LYS A 429 -15.23 22.66 -3.30
N GLN A 430 -15.40 21.54 -3.99
CA GLN A 430 -14.29 20.85 -4.65
C GLN A 430 -14.34 21.12 -6.16
N LEU A 431 -13.37 21.87 -6.70
CA LEU A 431 -13.32 22.17 -8.13
C LEU A 431 -13.13 20.87 -8.94
N CYS A 432 -13.94 20.68 -9.97
CA CYS A 432 -13.86 19.54 -10.89
C CYS A 432 -13.33 19.96 -12.26
N GLU A 433 -13.98 20.93 -12.90
CA GLU A 433 -13.68 21.33 -14.28
C GLU A 433 -13.87 22.83 -14.45
N LYS A 434 -13.01 23.48 -15.23
CA LYS A 434 -13.24 24.84 -15.73
C LYS A 434 -13.36 24.79 -17.23
N VAL A 435 -14.53 25.18 -17.72
CA VAL A 435 -14.82 25.20 -19.14
C VAL A 435 -14.84 26.63 -19.59
N ILE A 436 -14.08 26.94 -20.63
CA ILE A 436 -14.12 28.24 -21.28
C ILE A 436 -14.61 28.01 -22.70
N SER A 437 -15.80 28.51 -23.01
CA SER A 437 -16.31 28.50 -24.38
C SER A 437 -15.52 29.49 -25.24
N PRO A 438 -15.25 29.19 -26.53
CA PRO A 438 -14.61 30.15 -27.43
C PRO A 438 -15.47 31.40 -27.55
N TRP A 439 -14.93 32.55 -27.14
CA TRP A 439 -15.67 33.82 -27.02
C TRP A 439 -16.30 34.31 -28.34
N TRP A 440 -15.83 33.80 -29.48
CA TRP A 440 -16.34 34.14 -30.82
C TRP A 440 -17.50 33.26 -31.30
N GLN A 441 -17.86 32.17 -30.60
CA GLN A 441 -18.92 31.24 -31.03
C GLN A 441 -20.26 31.45 -30.33
N SER A 442 -20.30 32.06 -29.15
CA SER A 442 -21.56 32.38 -28.44
C SER A 442 -21.36 33.51 -27.44
N PRO A 443 -22.04 34.66 -27.61
CA PRO A 443 -21.82 35.87 -26.81
C PRO A 443 -22.51 35.86 -25.43
N HIS A 444 -22.95 34.70 -24.92
CA HIS A 444 -23.72 34.61 -23.65
C HIS A 444 -23.31 33.45 -22.73
N ASP A 445 -22.35 32.60 -23.10
CA ASP A 445 -22.01 31.36 -22.36
C ASP A 445 -20.55 31.37 -21.91
N TYR A 446 -20.21 32.43 -21.17
CA TYR A 446 -18.85 32.69 -20.72
C TYR A 446 -18.59 31.87 -19.47
N GLN A 447 -17.78 30.84 -19.57
CA GLN A 447 -17.18 30.16 -18.43
C GLN A 447 -18.12 29.46 -17.44
N HIS A 448 -18.06 28.13 -17.43
CA HIS A 448 -18.63 27.32 -16.35
C HIS A 448 -17.52 26.74 -15.50
N SER A 449 -17.54 27.03 -14.20
CA SER A 449 -16.68 26.36 -13.23
C SER A 449 -17.51 25.32 -12.49
N TYR A 450 -17.23 24.04 -12.72
CA TYR A 450 -17.92 22.92 -12.11
C TYR A 450 -17.25 22.51 -10.80
N TYR A 451 -18.07 22.21 -9.80
CA TYR A 451 -17.66 21.80 -8.47
C TYR A 451 -18.48 20.59 -8.02
N LYS A 452 -17.88 19.76 -7.18
CA LYS A 452 -18.56 18.79 -6.34
C LYS A 452 -18.81 19.41 -4.98
N ASP A 453 -20.02 19.23 -4.47
CA ASP A 453 -20.43 19.61 -3.14
C ASP A 453 -20.95 18.38 -2.39
N PHE A 454 -20.55 18.21 -1.14
CA PHE A 454 -21.08 17.14 -0.29
C PHE A 454 -21.86 17.78 0.86
N HIS A 455 -23.18 17.78 0.73
CA HIS A 455 -24.08 18.42 1.68
C HIS A 455 -25.23 17.48 2.05
N ASN A 456 -25.55 17.37 3.34
CA ASN A 456 -26.62 16.48 3.85
C ASN A 456 -26.53 15.02 3.38
N LYS A 457 -25.31 14.45 3.34
CA LYS A 457 -25.01 13.10 2.82
C LYS A 457 -25.23 12.92 1.31
N GLN A 458 -25.55 13.99 0.58
CA GLN A 458 -25.69 13.96 -0.86
C GLN A 458 -24.45 14.56 -1.53
N LEU A 459 -23.94 13.89 -2.55
CA LEU A 459 -22.93 14.43 -3.44
C LEU A 459 -23.63 15.14 -4.60
N ARG A 460 -23.42 16.45 -4.74
CA ARG A 460 -24.03 17.31 -5.75
C ARG A 460 -22.96 17.80 -6.74
N TRP A 461 -23.34 17.91 -8.00
CA TRP A 461 -22.55 18.56 -9.05
C TRP A 461 -23.17 19.91 -9.31
N VAL A 462 -22.42 20.95 -8.99
CA VAL A 462 -22.84 22.33 -9.05
C VAL A 462 -21.91 23.09 -9.98
N PHE A 463 -22.38 24.14 -10.63
CA PHE A 463 -21.52 25.01 -11.40
C PHE A 463 -21.80 26.47 -11.12
N GLN A 464 -20.75 27.26 -11.25
CA GLN A 464 -20.83 28.71 -11.25
C GLN A 464 -20.77 29.19 -12.69
N ASN A 465 -21.71 30.05 -13.08
CA ASN A 465 -21.68 30.72 -14.38
C ASN A 465 -20.76 31.96 -14.35
N SER A 466 -20.63 32.64 -15.49
CA SER A 466 -19.86 33.89 -15.63
C SER A 466 -20.30 35.00 -14.70
N PHE A 467 -21.58 35.05 -14.38
CA PHE A 467 -22.19 36.09 -13.55
C PHE A 467 -22.03 35.80 -12.05
N GLY A 468 -21.40 34.68 -11.70
CA GLY A 468 -21.16 34.28 -10.32
C GLY A 468 -22.33 33.52 -9.68
N GLU A 469 -23.40 33.25 -10.42
CA GLU A 469 -24.59 32.53 -9.98
C GLU A 469 -24.34 31.03 -9.93
N TRP A 470 -24.95 30.35 -8.94
CA TRP A 470 -24.75 28.94 -8.66
C TRP A 470 -25.95 28.10 -9.08
N PHE A 471 -25.66 27.01 -9.78
CA PHE A 471 -26.67 26.06 -10.25
C PHE A 471 -26.29 24.64 -9.86
N GLU A 472 -27.28 23.87 -9.42
CA GLU A 472 -27.20 22.42 -9.27
C GLU A 472 -27.59 21.75 -10.59
N GLN A 473 -26.72 20.88 -11.10
CA GLN A 473 -26.96 20.16 -12.35
C GLN A 473 -27.25 18.67 -12.12
N ALA A 474 -26.72 18.07 -11.06
CA ALA A 474 -26.92 16.67 -10.77
C ALA A 474 -26.62 16.32 -9.30
N PHE A 475 -27.09 15.16 -8.83
CA PHE A 475 -26.82 14.68 -7.46
C PHE A 475 -26.78 13.14 -7.34
N TYR A 476 -26.19 12.67 -6.23
CA TYR A 476 -26.02 11.28 -5.81
C TYR A 476 -26.32 11.18 -4.31
N TYR A 477 -27.03 10.12 -3.89
CA TYR A 477 -27.47 9.88 -2.51
C TYR A 477 -26.50 9.05 -1.68
#